data_AF-A0AAW1MKT2-F1
#
_entry.id   AF-A0AAW1MKT2-F1
#
_cell.length_a   1.000
_cell.length_b   1.000
_cell.length_c   1.000
_cell.angle_alpha   90.00
_cell.angle_beta   90.00
_cell.angle_gamma   90.00
#
_symmetry.space_group_name_H-M   'P 1'
#
loop_
_entity.id
_entity.type
_entity.pdbx_description
1 polymer ?
#
loop_
_entity_poly.entity_id
_entity_poly.type
_entity_poly.pdbx_seq_one_letter_code
_entity_poly.pdbx_strand_id
1 'polypeptide(L)'
;MALLSNLLSSWYGLPFVSTNNILFTTINGTGVIIEIIYVLIFLIVAPKKEKLKIGSLFALVLAIFATVALVSRLALRGDTRRMFCGVAASVFSIIMYGSPLSVIRLVIKTKSVEYMPFLLSLFSFLCGTSWLVFGLLGHDLFVAVSASIHITSVFMVPSGIGCGLGGMQLILYFTYYDNYYCLDQKNTSIDISAELGLSPSVKAHQTSQHVKPNTKPSFNGHVYINPSFNVHVYTNPTFNQHV
;
A
#
# COMPACT_ATOMS: atom_id res chain seq x y z
N MET A 1 6.16 8.19 -11.55
CA MET A 1 4.73 8.34 -11.91
C MET A 1 3.92 8.96 -10.78
N ALA A 2 4.07 8.51 -9.52
CA ALA A 2 3.37 9.08 -8.36
C ALA A 2 3.52 10.61 -8.21
N LEU A 3 4.76 11.13 -8.33
CA LEU A 3 4.98 12.58 -8.33
C LEU A 3 4.16 13.31 -9.42
N LEU A 4 4.10 12.77 -10.65
CA LEU A 4 3.37 13.38 -11.75
C LEU A 4 1.86 13.37 -11.50
N SER A 5 1.31 12.23 -11.03
CA SER A 5 -0.12 12.14 -10.70
C SER A 5 -0.51 13.06 -9.55
N ASN A 6 0.35 13.20 -8.53
CA ASN A 6 0.12 14.11 -7.40
C ASN A 6 0.24 15.59 -7.82
N LEU A 7 1.19 15.94 -8.69
CA LEU A 7 1.32 17.29 -9.24
C LEU A 7 0.09 17.69 -10.07
N LEU A 8 -0.34 16.82 -10.99
CA LEU A 8 -1.51 17.05 -11.84
C LEU A 8 -2.81 17.12 -11.02
N SER A 9 -2.97 16.23 -10.04
CA SER A 9 -4.12 16.21 -9.13
C SER A 9 -4.16 17.45 -8.24
N SER A 10 -3.02 17.86 -7.69
CA SER A 10 -2.91 19.11 -6.90
C SER A 10 -3.25 20.32 -7.77
N TRP A 11 -2.76 20.39 -9.01
CA TRP A 11 -3.07 21.46 -9.95
C TRP A 11 -4.55 21.53 -10.30
N TYR A 12 -5.19 20.38 -10.53
CA TYR A 12 -6.62 20.31 -10.78
C TYR A 12 -7.45 20.83 -9.61
N GLY A 13 -7.05 20.53 -8.37
CA GLY A 13 -7.80 20.92 -7.18
C GLY A 13 -7.72 22.41 -6.83
N LEU A 14 -6.78 23.16 -7.43
CA LEU A 14 -6.59 24.57 -7.12
C LEU A 14 -7.86 25.37 -7.43
N PRO A 15 -8.19 26.40 -6.62
CA PRO A 15 -9.47 27.10 -6.69
C PRO A 15 -9.69 27.81 -8.02
N PHE A 16 -8.62 28.14 -8.76
CA PHE A 16 -8.76 28.68 -10.10
C PHE A 16 -9.05 27.61 -11.16
N VAL A 17 -8.72 26.32 -10.96
CA VAL A 17 -9.04 25.24 -11.90
C VAL A 17 -10.37 24.59 -11.56
N SER A 18 -10.59 24.26 -10.29
CA SER A 18 -11.84 23.68 -9.81
C SER A 18 -12.26 24.30 -8.48
N THR A 19 -13.47 24.85 -8.44
CA THR A 19 -14.07 25.41 -7.23
C THR A 19 -14.35 24.29 -6.22
N ASN A 20 -14.15 24.55 -4.92
CA ASN A 20 -14.47 23.67 -3.78
C ASN A 20 -13.68 22.34 -3.65
N ASN A 21 -12.55 22.18 -4.35
CA ASN A 21 -11.70 20.97 -4.28
C ASN A 21 -10.40 21.18 -3.47
N ILE A 22 -10.44 22.03 -2.44
CA ILE A 22 -9.27 22.38 -1.63
C ILE A 22 -8.70 21.14 -0.91
N LEU A 23 -9.55 20.27 -0.34
CA LEU A 23 -9.11 19.03 0.32
C LEU A 23 -8.29 18.14 -0.62
N PHE A 24 -8.74 18.02 -1.87
CA PHE A 24 -8.03 17.28 -2.92
C PHE A 24 -6.64 17.87 -3.19
N THR A 25 -6.54 19.20 -3.21
CA THR A 25 -5.25 19.90 -3.35
C THR A 25 -4.32 19.63 -2.18
N THR A 26 -4.81 19.73 -0.95
CA THR A 26 -3.96 19.63 0.25
C THR A 26 -3.36 18.24 0.39
N ILE A 27 -4.15 17.19 0.15
CA ILE A 27 -3.70 15.80 0.23
C ILE A 27 -2.66 15.51 -0.86
N ASN A 28 -2.97 15.85 -2.12
CA ASN A 28 -2.04 15.63 -3.24
C ASN A 28 -0.78 16.51 -3.13
N GLY A 29 -0.92 17.75 -2.66
CA GLY A 29 0.20 18.67 -2.40
C GLY A 29 1.14 18.15 -1.32
N THR A 30 0.60 17.59 -0.24
CA THR A 30 1.40 16.88 0.78
C THR A 30 2.15 15.71 0.16
N GLY A 31 1.47 14.93 -0.69
CA GLY A 31 2.09 13.85 -1.46
C GLY A 31 3.24 14.32 -2.35
N VAL A 32 3.09 15.46 -3.03
CA VAL A 32 4.19 16.07 -3.82
C VAL A 32 5.41 16.38 -2.95
N ILE A 33 5.20 16.97 -1.77
CA ILE A 33 6.31 17.30 -0.85
C ILE A 33 7.04 16.02 -0.44
N ILE A 34 6.31 14.99 -0.03
CA ILE A 34 6.88 13.70 0.37
C ILE A 34 7.67 13.07 -0.79
N GLU A 35 7.10 13.03 -2.00
CA GLU A 35 7.74 12.48 -3.20
C GLU A 35 9.02 13.26 -3.58
N ILE A 36 9.00 14.59 -3.48
CA ILE A 36 10.20 15.41 -3.73
C ILE A 36 11.30 15.06 -2.72
N ILE A 37 10.98 14.94 -1.43
CA ILE A 37 11.95 14.55 -0.40
C ILE A 37 12.55 13.18 -0.74
N TYR A 38 11.73 12.19 -1.12
CA TYR A 38 12.23 10.87 -1.53
C TYR A 38 13.17 10.93 -2.72
N VAL A 39 12.80 11.69 -3.77
CA VAL A 39 13.65 11.84 -4.95
C VAL A 39 14.96 12.55 -4.60
N LEU A 40 14.94 13.58 -3.77
CA LEU A 40 16.15 14.30 -3.34
C LEU A 40 17.10 13.40 -2.56
N ILE A 41 16.58 12.62 -1.60
CA ILE A 41 17.39 11.64 -0.85
C ILE A 41 18.01 10.64 -1.82
N PHE A 42 17.23 10.11 -2.76
CA PHE A 42 17.73 9.19 -3.78
C PHE A 42 18.84 9.83 -4.62
N LEU A 43 18.64 11.06 -5.09
CA LEU A 43 19.62 11.79 -5.88
C LEU A 43 20.89 12.18 -5.12
N ILE A 44 20.88 12.16 -3.79
CA ILE A 44 22.08 12.36 -2.95
C ILE A 44 22.83 11.04 -2.76
N VAL A 45 22.11 9.96 -2.45
CA VAL A 45 22.70 8.68 -2.00
C VAL A 45 23.08 7.75 -3.15
N ALA A 46 22.37 7.77 -4.28
CA ALA A 46 22.53 6.77 -5.34
C ALA A 46 23.90 6.81 -6.08
N PRO A 47 24.32 5.72 -6.73
CA PRO A 47 25.51 5.73 -7.59
C PRO A 47 25.31 6.62 -8.84
N LYS A 48 26.39 7.21 -9.37
CA LYS A 48 26.36 8.23 -10.45
C LYS A 48 25.53 7.82 -11.68
N LYS A 49 25.57 6.53 -12.07
CA LYS A 49 24.83 6.01 -13.23
C LYS A 49 23.30 6.08 -13.02
N GLU A 50 22.82 5.65 -11.85
CA GLU A 50 21.40 5.69 -11.51
C GLU A 50 20.91 7.11 -11.22
N LYS A 51 21.76 7.96 -10.63
CA LYS A 51 21.48 9.39 -10.40
C LYS A 51 21.11 10.12 -11.69
N LEU A 52 21.87 9.90 -12.78
CA LEU A 52 21.59 10.54 -14.06
C LEU A 52 20.26 10.07 -14.67
N LYS A 53 19.99 8.76 -14.60
CA LYS A 53 18.75 8.19 -15.12
C LYS A 53 17.52 8.74 -14.37
N ILE A 54 17.57 8.72 -13.04
CA ILE A 54 16.45 9.17 -12.21
C ILE A 54 16.32 10.69 -12.21
N GLY A 55 17.44 11.42 -12.25
CA GLY A 55 17.44 12.87 -12.44
C GLY A 55 16.84 13.29 -13.77
N SER A 56 17.17 12.59 -14.86
CA SER A 56 16.56 12.81 -16.18
C SER A 56 15.06 12.50 -16.17
N LEU A 57 14.63 11.43 -15.51
CA LEU A 57 13.21 11.09 -15.39
C LEU A 57 12.45 12.12 -14.54
N PHE A 58 13.06 12.62 -13.47
CA PHE A 58 12.50 13.68 -12.64
C PHE A 58 12.33 14.98 -13.42
N ALA A 59 13.36 15.39 -14.17
CA ALA A 59 13.27 16.55 -15.06
C ALA A 59 12.17 16.39 -16.11
N LEU A 60 12.05 15.20 -16.71
CA LEU A 60 10.97 14.90 -17.65
C LEU A 60 9.57 15.02 -17.01
N VAL A 61 9.39 14.51 -15.79
CA VAL A 61 8.13 14.63 -15.05
C VAL A 61 7.77 16.10 -14.81
N LEU A 62 8.74 16.92 -14.39
CA LEU A 62 8.53 18.36 -14.19
C LEU A 62 8.21 19.07 -15.51
N ALA A 63 8.88 18.71 -16.61
CA ALA A 63 8.62 19.28 -17.94
C ALA A 63 7.20 18.95 -18.44
N ILE A 64 6.75 17.70 -18.28
CA ILE A 64 5.38 17.29 -18.62
C ILE A 64 4.37 18.08 -17.79
N PHE A 65 4.59 18.14 -16.47
CA PHE A 65 3.72 18.91 -15.58
C PHE A 65 3.65 20.39 -15.97
N ALA A 66 4.80 21.03 -16.18
CA ALA A 66 4.90 22.43 -16.58
C ALA A 66 4.17 22.68 -17.91
N THR A 67 4.31 21.77 -18.89
CA THR A 67 3.60 21.85 -20.17
C THR A 67 2.09 21.81 -19.97
N VAL A 68 1.58 20.84 -19.20
CA VAL A 68 0.14 20.71 -18.92
C VAL A 68 -0.38 21.94 -18.17
N ALA A 69 0.36 22.44 -17.18
CA ALA A 69 0.01 23.62 -16.39
C ALA A 69 -0.02 24.90 -17.25
N LEU A 70 0.95 25.08 -18.14
CA LEU A 70 1.02 26.22 -19.06
C LEU A 70 -0.10 26.18 -20.10
N VAL A 71 -0.35 25.03 -20.75
CA VAL A 71 -1.48 24.86 -21.69
C VAL A 71 -2.80 25.14 -20.98
N SER A 72 -2.98 24.60 -19.77
CA SER A 72 -4.16 24.84 -18.93
C SER A 72 -4.40 26.33 -18.65
N ARG A 73 -3.34 27.11 -18.38
CA ARG A 73 -3.47 28.54 -18.03
C ARG A 73 -3.56 29.46 -19.23
N LEU A 74 -2.82 29.18 -20.30
CA LEU A 74 -2.65 30.09 -21.42
C LEU A 74 -3.63 29.80 -22.56
N ALA A 75 -3.95 28.52 -22.81
CA ALA A 75 -4.79 28.11 -23.94
C ALA A 75 -6.25 27.82 -23.57
N LEU A 76 -6.55 27.50 -22.31
CA LEU A 76 -7.87 27.05 -21.88
C LEU A 76 -8.55 28.02 -20.90
N ARG A 77 -9.88 28.13 -20.97
CA ARG A 77 -10.72 28.98 -20.12
C ARG A 77 -11.87 28.19 -19.50
N GLY A 78 -12.31 28.63 -18.31
CA GLY A 78 -13.50 28.11 -17.63
C GLY A 78 -13.55 26.58 -17.52
N ASP A 79 -14.66 26.00 -17.94
CA ASP A 79 -14.94 24.56 -17.83
C ASP A 79 -14.02 23.69 -18.70
N THR A 80 -13.58 24.19 -19.88
CA THR A 80 -12.65 23.45 -20.74
C THR A 80 -11.32 23.19 -20.03
N ARG A 81 -10.83 24.17 -19.25
CA ARG A 81 -9.63 24.02 -18.43
C ARG A 81 -9.81 22.94 -17.36
N ARG A 82 -10.95 23.01 -16.66
CA ARG A 82 -11.30 22.04 -15.60
C ARG A 82 -11.35 20.61 -16.15
N MET A 83 -12.03 20.42 -17.29
CA MET A 83 -12.13 19.14 -17.98
C MET A 83 -10.77 18.60 -18.40
N PHE A 84 -9.95 19.42 -19.06
CA PHE A 84 -8.62 19.02 -19.51
C PHE A 84 -7.72 18.58 -18.36
N CYS A 85 -7.64 19.38 -17.29
CA CYS A 85 -6.83 19.05 -16.12
C CYS A 85 -7.34 17.81 -15.38
N GLY A 86 -8.66 17.65 -15.27
CA GLY A 86 -9.27 16.48 -14.65
C GLY A 86 -8.94 15.19 -15.40
N VAL A 87 -9.13 15.18 -16.72
CA VAL A 87 -8.81 14.02 -17.56
C VAL A 87 -7.33 13.68 -17.48
N ALA A 88 -6.44 14.68 -17.57
CA ALA A 88 -5.00 14.46 -17.43
C ALA A 88 -4.65 13.84 -16.07
N ALA A 89 -5.14 14.40 -14.96
CA ALA A 89 -4.91 13.87 -13.62
C ALA A 89 -5.40 12.42 -13.48
N SER A 90 -6.57 12.10 -14.04
CA SER A 90 -7.15 10.75 -13.96
C SER A 90 -6.40 9.72 -14.79
N VAL A 91 -5.98 10.04 -16.02
CA VAL A 91 -5.19 9.12 -16.85
C VAL A 91 -3.89 8.73 -16.15
N PHE A 92 -3.15 9.70 -15.62
CA PHE A 92 -1.90 9.41 -14.91
C PHE A 92 -2.13 8.70 -13.56
N SER A 93 -3.26 8.95 -12.89
CA SER A 93 -3.64 8.21 -11.69
C SER A 93 -3.95 6.74 -12.00
N ILE A 94 -4.61 6.44 -13.12
CA ILE A 94 -4.89 5.06 -13.54
C ILE A 94 -3.58 4.33 -13.87
N ILE A 95 -2.66 4.98 -14.57
CA ILE A 95 -1.33 4.41 -14.87
C ILE A 95 -0.59 4.03 -13.59
N MET A 96 -0.73 4.80 -12.52
CA MET A 96 -0.10 4.54 -11.23
C MET A 96 -0.55 3.20 -10.61
N TYR A 97 -1.79 2.75 -10.88
CA TYR A 97 -2.28 1.45 -10.42
C TYR A 97 -1.56 0.24 -11.03
N GLY A 98 -0.69 0.45 -12.03
CA GLY A 98 0.22 -0.60 -12.49
C GLY A 98 1.11 -1.17 -11.37
N SER A 99 1.51 -0.34 -10.40
CA SER A 99 2.34 -0.78 -9.25
C SER A 99 1.61 -1.79 -8.34
N PRO A 100 0.45 -1.49 -7.73
CA PRO A 100 -0.28 -2.46 -6.92
C PRO A 100 -0.70 -3.70 -7.72
N LEU A 101 -1.00 -3.57 -9.01
CA LEU A 101 -1.29 -4.71 -9.87
C LEU A 101 -0.08 -5.65 -10.02
N SER A 102 1.14 -5.11 -10.09
CA SER A 102 2.37 -5.90 -10.09
C SER A 102 2.57 -6.66 -8.77
N VAL A 103 2.24 -6.04 -7.64
CA VAL A 103 2.32 -6.70 -6.31
C VAL A 103 1.33 -7.86 -6.21
N ILE A 104 0.08 -7.67 -6.64
CA ILE A 104 -0.92 -8.75 -6.69
C ILE A 104 -0.42 -9.93 -7.52
N ARG A 105 0.14 -9.65 -8.72
CA ARG A 105 0.74 -10.69 -9.58
C ARG A 105 1.89 -11.42 -8.89
N LEU A 106 2.73 -10.68 -8.17
CA LEU A 106 3.84 -11.26 -7.41
C LEU A 106 3.33 -12.22 -6.34
N VAL A 107 2.37 -11.79 -5.51
CA VAL A 107 1.78 -12.62 -4.44
C VAL A 107 1.15 -13.90 -4.99
N ILE A 108 0.45 -13.84 -6.13
CA ILE A 108 -0.14 -15.03 -6.77
C ILE A 108 0.95 -16.00 -7.22
N LYS A 109 2.05 -15.49 -7.78
CA LYS A 109 3.16 -16.29 -8.30
C LYS A 109 4.02 -16.89 -7.19
N THR A 110 4.33 -16.10 -6.16
CA THR A 110 5.17 -16.52 -5.03
C THR A 110 4.37 -17.27 -3.96
N LYS A 111 3.04 -17.20 -4.00
CA LYS A 111 2.14 -17.78 -2.99
C LYS A 111 2.43 -17.26 -1.57
N SER A 112 3.06 -16.10 -1.48
CA SER A 112 3.54 -15.46 -0.24
C SER A 112 3.13 -13.98 -0.22
N VAL A 113 2.70 -13.50 0.96
CA VAL A 113 2.29 -12.11 1.19
C VAL A 113 3.39 -11.24 1.78
N GLU A 114 4.64 -11.72 1.77
CA GLU A 114 5.81 -11.03 2.32
C GLU A 114 5.98 -9.59 1.81
N TYR A 115 5.73 -9.37 0.52
CA TYR A 115 5.85 -8.07 -0.13
C TYR A 115 4.59 -7.19 0.03
N MET A 116 3.65 -7.61 0.87
CA MET A 116 2.32 -7.02 0.94
C MET A 116 1.80 -6.91 2.38
N PRO A 117 2.26 -5.88 3.11
CA PRO A 117 1.85 -5.68 4.49
C PRO A 117 0.34 -5.43 4.59
N PHE A 118 -0.31 -6.10 5.55
CA PHE A 118 -1.75 -6.00 5.82
C PHE A 118 -2.23 -4.54 5.95
N LEU A 119 -1.53 -3.76 6.78
CA LEU A 119 -1.89 -2.37 7.07
C LEU A 119 -1.91 -1.52 5.80
N LEU A 120 -0.95 -1.70 4.90
CA LEU A 120 -0.87 -0.96 3.64
C LEU A 120 -2.10 -1.23 2.76
N SER A 121 -2.57 -2.49 2.73
CA SER A 121 -3.76 -2.89 1.98
C SER A 121 -5.04 -2.34 2.62
N LEU A 122 -5.16 -2.43 3.94
CA LEU A 122 -6.30 -1.90 4.69
C LEU A 122 -6.43 -0.38 4.53
N PHE A 123 -5.35 0.38 4.74
CA PHE A 123 -5.37 1.83 4.58
C PHE A 123 -5.62 2.24 3.12
N SER A 124 -5.12 1.49 2.14
CA SER A 124 -5.41 1.74 0.72
C SER A 124 -6.89 1.52 0.39
N PHE A 125 -7.50 0.46 0.93
CA PHE A 125 -8.94 0.19 0.79
C PHE A 125 -9.80 1.27 1.46
N LEU A 126 -9.49 1.66 2.69
CA LEU A 126 -10.19 2.73 3.41
C LEU A 126 -10.03 4.07 2.70
N CYS A 127 -8.84 4.37 2.18
CA CYS A 127 -8.58 5.56 1.39
C CYS A 127 -9.42 5.58 0.11
N GLY A 128 -9.42 4.49 -0.67
CA GLY A 128 -10.24 4.37 -1.88
C GLY A 128 -11.74 4.51 -1.59
N THR A 129 -12.22 3.89 -0.50
CA THR A 129 -13.61 4.02 -0.05
C THR A 129 -13.96 5.44 0.35
N SER A 130 -13.07 6.12 1.08
CA SER A 130 -13.26 7.52 1.50
C SER A 130 -13.32 8.45 0.29
N TRP A 131 -12.49 8.22 -0.74
CA TRP A 131 -12.54 8.97 -1.99
C TRP A 131 -13.81 8.72 -2.79
N LEU A 132 -14.31 7.48 -2.81
CA LEU A 132 -15.62 7.18 -3.41
C LEU A 132 -16.74 7.90 -2.69
N VAL A 133 -16.76 7.87 -1.35
CA VAL A 133 -17.77 8.58 -0.55
C VAL A 133 -17.66 10.10 -0.76
N PHE A 134 -16.44 10.67 -0.79
CA PHE A 134 -16.22 12.08 -1.10
C PHE A 134 -16.76 12.46 -2.49
N GLY A 135 -16.50 11.63 -3.51
CA GLY A 135 -17.01 11.83 -4.87
C GLY A 135 -18.52 11.74 -4.97
N LEU A 136 -19.16 10.87 -4.16
CA LEU A 136 -20.61 10.72 -4.08
C LEU A 136 -21.28 11.86 -3.32
N LEU A 137 -20.71 12.30 -2.19
CA LEU A 137 -21.23 13.39 -1.36
C LEU A 137 -21.09 14.77 -2.01
N GLY A 138 -20.08 14.96 -2.87
CA GLY A 138 -19.88 16.19 -3.63
C GLY A 138 -20.93 16.45 -4.72
N HIS A 139 -21.91 15.56 -4.90
CA HIS A 139 -23.00 15.69 -5.85
C HIS A 139 -24.36 15.49 -5.15
N ASP A 140 -25.30 16.43 -5.36
CA ASP A 140 -26.71 16.12 -5.20
C ASP A 140 -27.03 14.93 -6.12
N LEU A 141 -27.44 13.79 -5.54
CA LEU A 141 -27.72 12.54 -6.27
C LEU A 141 -28.70 12.71 -7.46
N PHE A 142 -29.46 13.81 -7.49
CA PHE A 142 -30.45 14.12 -8.54
C PHE A 142 -29.86 14.93 -9.73
N VAL A 143 -28.80 15.72 -9.53
CA VAL A 143 -28.15 16.52 -10.60
C VAL A 143 -27.10 15.69 -11.37
N ALA A 144 -26.71 14.54 -10.82
CA ALA A 144 -25.75 13.61 -11.42
C ALA A 144 -26.21 12.97 -12.75
N VAL A 145 -27.50 13.03 -13.09
CA VAL A 145 -28.08 12.22 -14.18
C VAL A 145 -28.00 12.86 -15.58
N SER A 146 -27.81 14.17 -15.75
CA SER A 146 -28.05 14.79 -17.09
C SER A 146 -26.90 15.59 -17.72
N ALA A 147 -25.96 16.17 -16.96
CA ALA A 147 -24.83 16.92 -17.54
C ALA A 147 -23.46 16.70 -16.85
N SER A 148 -23.44 16.07 -15.67
CA SER A 148 -22.24 15.88 -14.85
C SER A 148 -21.57 14.50 -15.02
N ILE A 149 -22.19 13.61 -15.79
CA ILE A 149 -21.75 12.22 -16.01
C ILE A 149 -20.27 12.13 -16.42
N HIS A 150 -19.74 13.10 -17.16
CA HIS A 150 -18.34 13.07 -17.62
C HIS A 150 -17.32 13.50 -16.55
N ILE A 151 -17.64 14.41 -15.64
CA ILE A 151 -16.66 14.88 -14.63
C ILE A 151 -16.67 13.95 -13.42
N THR A 152 -17.84 13.49 -13.00
CA THR A 152 -17.98 12.56 -11.88
C THR A 152 -17.33 11.20 -12.23
N SER A 153 -17.45 10.73 -13.48
CA SER A 153 -16.77 9.52 -13.94
C SER A 153 -15.24 9.66 -13.97
N VAL A 154 -14.72 10.84 -14.34
CA VAL A 154 -13.27 11.08 -14.37
C VAL A 154 -12.62 10.93 -12.99
N PHE A 155 -13.30 11.26 -11.88
CA PHE A 155 -12.78 11.05 -10.52
C PHE A 155 -13.21 9.74 -9.85
N MET A 156 -14.41 9.24 -10.16
CA MET A 156 -14.90 7.97 -9.62
C MET A 156 -14.17 6.77 -10.20
N VAL A 157 -13.78 6.81 -11.49
CA VAL A 157 -13.12 5.66 -12.14
C VAL A 157 -11.77 5.34 -11.48
N PRO A 158 -10.83 6.29 -11.31
CA PRO A 158 -9.59 6.00 -10.59
C PRO A 158 -9.84 5.53 -9.16
N SER A 159 -10.70 6.23 -8.41
CA SER A 159 -11.00 5.91 -7.01
C SER A 159 -11.62 4.52 -6.84
N GLY A 160 -12.52 4.13 -7.74
CA GLY A 160 -13.14 2.80 -7.78
C GLY A 160 -12.14 1.70 -8.10
N ILE A 161 -11.24 1.92 -9.07
CA ILE A 161 -10.15 0.99 -9.37
C ILE A 161 -9.24 0.85 -8.14
N GLY A 162 -8.88 1.94 -7.47
CA GLY A 162 -8.06 1.91 -6.26
C GLY A 162 -8.71 1.13 -5.12
N CYS A 163 -10.02 1.36 -4.88
CA CYS A 163 -10.79 0.61 -3.89
C CYS A 163 -10.85 -0.89 -4.22
N GLY A 164 -11.15 -1.24 -5.47
CA GLY A 164 -11.20 -2.63 -5.92
C GLY A 164 -9.85 -3.35 -5.80
N LEU A 165 -8.75 -2.68 -6.16
CA LEU A 165 -7.39 -3.21 -5.99
C LEU A 165 -7.04 -3.38 -4.51
N GLY A 166 -7.38 -2.42 -3.64
CA GLY A 166 -7.21 -2.53 -2.19
C GLY A 166 -8.02 -3.68 -1.56
N GLY A 167 -9.25 -3.90 -2.05
CA GLY A 167 -10.08 -5.02 -1.63
C GLY A 167 -9.52 -6.37 -2.09
N MET A 168 -9.12 -6.48 -3.36
CA MET A 168 -8.43 -7.66 -3.90
C MET A 168 -7.17 -7.97 -3.09
N GLN A 169 -6.43 -6.92 -2.75
CA GLN A 169 -5.27 -7.00 -1.91
C GLN A 169 -5.59 -7.63 -0.53
N LEU A 170 -6.63 -7.12 0.14
CA LEU A 170 -7.06 -7.64 1.42
C LEU A 170 -7.50 -9.11 1.36
N ILE A 171 -8.23 -9.50 0.30
CA ILE A 171 -8.68 -10.88 0.07
C ILE A 171 -7.48 -11.82 -0.12
N LEU A 172 -6.48 -11.42 -0.92
CA LEU A 172 -5.26 -12.20 -1.12
C LEU A 172 -4.49 -12.36 0.18
N TYR A 173 -4.39 -11.31 0.99
CA TYR A 173 -3.73 -11.39 2.28
C TYR A 173 -4.32 -12.50 3.15
N PHE A 174 -5.65 -12.49 3.34
CA PHE A 174 -6.32 -13.52 4.14
C PHE A 174 -6.21 -14.93 3.54
N THR A 175 -6.19 -15.05 2.21
CA THR A 175 -6.08 -16.36 1.54
C THR A 175 -4.69 -16.98 1.70
N TYR A 176 -3.64 -16.16 1.69
CA TYR A 176 -2.24 -16.62 1.71
C TYR A 176 -1.55 -16.46 3.06
N TYR A 177 -2.23 -15.93 4.09
CA TYR A 177 -1.68 -15.67 5.41
C TYR A 177 -1.08 -16.92 6.07
N ASP A 178 -1.81 -18.04 6.06
CA ASP A 178 -1.35 -19.30 6.66
C ASP A 178 -0.09 -19.84 5.96
N ASN A 179 -0.08 -19.76 4.62
CA ASN A 179 1.08 -20.20 3.83
C ASN A 179 2.31 -19.31 4.09
N TYR A 180 2.10 -18.01 4.21
CA TYR A 180 3.18 -17.07 4.55
C TYR A 180 3.78 -17.37 5.93
N TYR A 181 2.96 -17.56 6.96
CA TYR A 181 3.44 -17.86 8.31
C TYR A 181 4.29 -19.14 8.36
N CYS A 182 3.88 -20.19 7.64
CA CYS A 182 4.66 -21.43 7.54
C CYS A 182 5.98 -21.26 6.76
N LEU A 183 5.99 -20.44 5.70
CA LEU A 183 7.20 -20.16 4.92
C LEU A 183 8.21 -19.30 5.70
N ASP A 184 7.72 -18.29 6.42
CA ASP A 184 8.54 -17.39 7.23
C ASP A 184 9.27 -18.13 8.37
N GLN A 185 8.55 -19.02 9.07
CA GLN A 185 9.13 -19.88 10.10
C GLN A 185 10.20 -20.83 9.53
N LYS A 186 9.95 -21.40 8.34
CA LYS A 186 10.89 -22.28 7.66
C LYS A 186 12.16 -21.54 7.23
N ASN A 187 12.04 -20.35 6.63
CA ASN A 187 13.18 -19.54 6.22
C ASN A 187 14.02 -19.11 7.42
N THR A 188 13.38 -18.62 8.49
CA THR A 188 14.04 -18.27 9.75
C THR A 188 14.84 -19.44 10.33
N SER A 189 14.29 -20.66 10.30
CA SER A 189 15.02 -21.85 10.77
C SER A 189 16.23 -22.20 9.91
N ILE A 190 16.19 -21.92 8.60
CA ILE A 190 17.29 -22.17 7.66
C ILE A 190 18.41 -21.16 7.88
N ASP A 191 18.07 -19.87 8.04
CA ASP A 191 19.05 -18.80 8.27
C ASP A 191 19.78 -19.00 9.60
N ILE A 192 19.06 -19.35 10.67
CA ILE A 192 19.66 -19.71 11.97
C ILE A 192 20.58 -20.92 11.83
N SER A 193 20.21 -21.93 11.04
CA SER A 193 21.05 -23.10 10.82
C SER A 193 22.32 -22.78 10.02
N ALA A 194 22.24 -21.85 9.07
CA ALA A 194 23.36 -21.40 8.25
C ALA A 194 24.35 -20.56 9.06
N GLU A 195 23.86 -19.65 9.92
CA GLU A 195 24.66 -18.86 10.85
C GLU A 195 25.40 -19.74 11.88
N LEU A 196 24.75 -20.82 12.34
CA LEU A 196 25.33 -21.77 13.32
C LEU A 196 26.23 -22.85 12.69
N GLY A 197 26.39 -22.88 11.37
CA GLY A 197 27.23 -23.87 10.67
C GLY A 197 26.74 -25.33 10.78
N LEU A 198 25.45 -25.56 11.03
CA LEU A 198 24.89 -26.92 11.19
C LEU A 198 24.55 -27.55 9.81
N SER A 199 25.09 -28.75 9.56
CA SER A 199 24.89 -29.50 8.30
C SER A 199 23.44 -30.01 8.13
N PRO A 200 22.90 -30.16 6.89
CA PRO A 200 21.46 -30.40 6.63
C PRO A 200 20.88 -31.71 7.19
N SER A 201 21.70 -32.65 7.65
CA SER A 201 21.28 -34.02 8.00
C SER A 201 20.38 -34.13 9.25
N VAL A 202 20.15 -33.06 10.01
CA VAL A 202 19.22 -33.06 11.17
C VAL A 202 17.77 -32.76 10.74
N LYS A 203 17.54 -32.31 9.50
CA LYS A 203 16.28 -31.68 9.07
C LYS A 203 15.05 -32.57 8.89
N ALA A 204 15.16 -33.90 8.94
CA ALA A 204 14.02 -34.78 8.65
C ALA A 204 13.32 -35.38 9.88
N HIS A 205 13.97 -35.43 11.05
CA HIS A 205 13.45 -36.24 12.16
C HIS A 205 12.72 -35.46 13.26
N GLN A 206 13.00 -34.16 13.44
CA GLN A 206 12.37 -33.37 14.51
C GLN A 206 11.11 -32.59 14.07
N THR A 207 10.95 -32.26 12.79
CA THR A 207 9.79 -31.48 12.32
C THR A 207 8.52 -32.32 12.16
N SER A 208 8.61 -33.65 12.07
CA SER A 208 7.45 -34.53 11.91
C SER A 208 6.62 -34.76 13.19
N GLN A 209 7.08 -34.32 14.38
CA GLN A 209 6.34 -34.55 15.62
C GLN A 209 5.43 -33.40 16.09
N HIS A 210 5.47 -32.20 15.48
CA HIS A 210 4.74 -31.05 16.04
C HIS A 210 3.77 -30.31 15.12
N VAL A 211 3.36 -30.88 13.98
CA VAL A 211 2.20 -30.34 13.22
C VAL A 211 1.34 -31.48 12.69
N LYS A 212 0.40 -31.97 13.52
CA LYS A 212 -0.85 -32.57 13.04
C LYS A 212 -1.94 -31.49 13.11
N PRO A 213 -2.63 -31.15 12.02
CA PRO A 213 -3.78 -30.25 12.07
C PRO A 213 -4.98 -31.03 12.61
N ASN A 214 -5.20 -31.01 13.92
CA ASN A 214 -6.44 -31.50 14.50
C ASN A 214 -7.48 -30.37 14.53
N THR A 215 -8.44 -30.52 13.62
CA THR A 215 -9.89 -30.25 13.79
C THR A 215 -10.36 -28.82 14.10
N LYS A 216 -11.30 -28.34 13.26
CA LYS A 216 -12.12 -27.13 13.44
C LYS A 216 -12.58 -26.95 14.88
N PRO A 217 -12.63 -25.71 15.43
CA PRO A 217 -13.19 -25.50 16.76
C PRO A 217 -14.69 -25.70 16.71
N SER A 218 -15.17 -26.79 17.31
CA SER A 218 -16.58 -26.95 17.70
C SER A 218 -16.77 -26.20 19.01
N PHE A 219 -17.58 -25.15 18.99
CA PHE A 219 -18.09 -24.48 20.18
C PHE A 219 -18.94 -25.47 20.96
N ASN A 220 -18.45 -25.94 22.11
CA ASN A 220 -19.29 -26.50 23.17
C ASN A 220 -18.70 -26.09 24.51
N GLY A 221 -19.40 -25.19 25.19
CA GLY A 221 -19.00 -24.68 26.49
C GLY A 221 -19.17 -25.77 27.56
N HIS A 222 -18.11 -26.03 28.31
CA HIS A 222 -18.19 -26.51 29.68
C HIS A 222 -17.04 -25.88 30.46
N VAL A 223 -17.41 -25.04 31.43
CA VAL A 223 -16.51 -24.43 32.41
C VAL A 223 -16.01 -25.54 33.33
N TYR A 224 -14.71 -25.84 33.29
CA TYR A 224 -14.05 -26.69 34.28
C TYR A 224 -13.23 -25.80 35.23
N ILE A 225 -13.69 -25.70 36.47
CA ILE A 225 -12.93 -25.14 37.59
C ILE A 225 -12.03 -26.26 38.12
N ASN A 226 -10.70 -26.09 38.07
CA ASN A 226 -9.76 -26.98 38.73
C ASN A 226 -9.13 -26.28 39.96
N PRO A 227 -9.36 -26.77 41.19
CA PRO A 227 -8.81 -26.20 42.41
C PRO A 227 -7.47 -26.85 42.74
N SER A 228 -6.35 -26.28 42.30
CA SER A 228 -5.02 -26.63 42.83
C SER A 228 -4.02 -25.52 42.51
N PHE A 229 -3.90 -24.58 43.44
CA PHE A 229 -2.79 -23.63 43.49
C PHE A 229 -1.54 -24.38 43.94
N ASN A 230 -0.51 -24.46 43.09
CA ASN A 230 0.86 -24.68 43.55
C ASN A 230 1.80 -23.79 42.74
N VAL A 231 2.28 -22.74 43.39
CA VAL A 231 3.29 -21.81 42.88
C VAL A 231 4.65 -22.38 43.30
N HIS A 232 5.42 -22.89 42.35
CA HIS A 232 6.83 -23.22 42.59
C HIS A 232 7.71 -22.00 42.31
N VAL A 233 8.20 -21.40 43.39
CA VAL A 233 9.26 -20.38 43.39
C VAL A 233 10.61 -21.11 43.34
N TYR A 234 11.45 -20.82 42.34
CA TYR A 234 12.84 -21.28 42.31
C TYR A 234 13.76 -20.14 42.75
N THR A 235 14.34 -20.26 43.95
CA THR A 235 15.49 -19.46 44.41
C THR A 235 16.80 -20.19 44.08
N ASN A 236 17.78 -19.45 43.57
CA ASN A 236 19.09 -19.95 43.12
C ASN A 236 20.08 -19.98 44.30
N PRO A 237 20.79 -21.09 44.60
CA PRO A 237 21.82 -21.11 45.62
C PRO A 237 23.21 -20.79 45.04
N THR A 238 23.88 -19.86 45.72
CA THR A 238 25.32 -19.57 45.68
C THR A 238 26.17 -20.82 45.85
N PHE A 239 27.25 -20.97 45.06
CA PHE A 239 28.35 -21.89 45.38
C PHE A 239 29.71 -21.18 45.29
N ASN A 240 30.39 -21.15 46.45
CA ASN A 240 31.79 -20.80 46.66
C ASN A 240 32.73 -21.77 45.94
N GLN A 241 33.86 -21.28 45.44
CA GLN A 241 35.06 -22.10 45.21
C GLN A 241 36.24 -21.50 45.99
N HIS A 242 36.74 -22.26 46.97
CA HIS A 242 38.12 -22.22 47.45
C HIS A 242 38.89 -23.30 46.69
N VAL A 243 40.00 -22.94 46.04
CA VAL A 243 41.40 -23.38 46.28
C VAL A 243 42.29 -22.40 45.51
#